data_AF-A0A2J0YWY9-F1
#
_entry.id   AF-A0A2J0YWY9-F1
#
_cell.length_a   1.000
_cell.length_b   1.000
_cell.length_c   1.000
_cell.angle_alpha   90.00
_cell.angle_beta   90.00
_cell.angle_gamma   90.00
#
_symmetry.space_group_name_H-M   'P 1'
#
loop_
_entity.id
_entity.type
_entity.pdbx_description
1 polymer ?
#
loop_
_entity_poly.entity_id
_entity_poly.type
_entity_poly.pdbx_seq_one_letter_code
_entity_poly.pdbx_strand_id
1 'polypeptide(L)'
;MKALTPKRIDAICDELVRIYNHTQSLLQDQNLSEVHLKRMIADLRDRPVSRDTYAQTVMRLKRAAQATGQPSVQLEIDIINSWGDDGGYPHYPIMIRQSVPATDVLYFSNMIANRDNSIYTHRAAVEPGEWVVLNRSPTGVIEIDANDILFDESIYKEIPGWTKRGYEQFLKLHSPFQFRRAARIGERYGHPTSGWRLTAKGKIHELVDRIFR
;
A
#
# COMPACT_ATOMS: atom_id res chain seq x y z
N MET A 1 -18.52 21.62 -1.52
CA MET A 1 -18.16 20.57 -2.50
C MET A 1 -19.14 20.68 -3.64
N LYS A 2 -18.67 20.78 -4.89
CA LYS A 2 -19.57 20.59 -6.05
C LYS A 2 -19.97 19.11 -6.08
N ALA A 3 -21.26 18.83 -6.16
CA ALA A 3 -21.74 17.45 -6.33
C ALA A 3 -21.31 16.92 -7.71
N LEU A 4 -20.93 15.65 -7.78
CA LEU A 4 -20.63 14.99 -9.06
C LEU A 4 -21.93 14.77 -9.82
N THR A 5 -22.03 15.26 -11.05
CA THR A 5 -23.18 14.99 -11.93
C THR A 5 -22.98 13.64 -12.64
N PRO A 6 -24.06 12.95 -13.06
CA PRO A 6 -23.95 11.71 -13.83
C PRO A 6 -23.02 11.84 -15.04
N LYS A 7 -23.22 12.89 -15.86
CA LYS A 7 -22.35 13.21 -17.01
C LYS A 7 -20.87 13.36 -16.63
N ARG A 8 -20.56 13.90 -15.45
CA ARG A 8 -19.16 14.04 -15.00
C ARG A 8 -18.60 12.70 -14.54
N ILE A 9 -19.42 11.85 -13.92
CA ILE A 9 -19.04 10.49 -13.53
C ILE A 9 -18.72 9.68 -14.79
N ASP A 10 -19.61 9.69 -15.79
CA ASP A 10 -19.41 8.97 -17.05
C ASP A 10 -18.10 9.40 -17.75
N ALA A 11 -17.84 10.71 -17.82
CA ALA A 11 -16.61 11.23 -18.40
C ALA A 11 -15.33 10.76 -17.66
N ILE A 12 -15.39 10.65 -16.34
CA ILE A 12 -14.28 10.12 -15.51
C ILE A 12 -14.09 8.63 -15.77
N CYS A 13 -15.18 7.86 -15.84
CA CYS A 13 -15.13 6.43 -16.15
C CYS A 13 -14.53 6.19 -17.54
N ASP A 14 -14.97 6.93 -18.56
CA ASP A 14 -14.45 6.85 -19.93
C ASP A 14 -12.95 7.18 -19.99
N GLU A 15 -12.51 8.19 -19.24
CA GLU A 15 -11.09 8.53 -19.13
C GLU A 15 -10.28 7.41 -18.50
N LEU A 16 -10.77 6.81 -17.41
CA LEU A 16 -10.12 5.69 -16.74
C LEU A 16 -9.98 4.47 -17.67
N VAL A 17 -11.03 4.16 -18.45
CA VAL A 17 -11.02 3.07 -19.43
C VAL A 17 -10.00 3.34 -20.54
N ARG A 18 -9.90 4.58 -21.03
CA ARG A 18 -8.89 4.95 -22.04
C ARG A 18 -7.47 4.81 -21.50
N ILE A 19 -7.23 5.25 -20.25
CA ILE A 19 -5.92 5.08 -19.59
C ILE A 19 -5.58 3.60 -19.51
N TYR A 20 -6.48 2.78 -18.96
CA TYR A 20 -6.27 1.34 -18.85
C TYR A 20 -5.97 0.70 -20.22
N ASN A 21 -6.80 0.94 -21.23
CA ASN A 21 -6.60 0.36 -22.56
C ASN A 21 -5.24 0.77 -23.16
N HIS A 22 -4.83 2.03 -23.00
CA HIS A 22 -3.52 2.47 -23.45
C HIS A 22 -2.39 1.76 -22.72
N THR A 23 -2.47 1.61 -21.40
CA THR A 23 -1.53 0.81 -20.61
C THR A 23 -1.44 -0.62 -21.12
N GLN A 24 -2.58 -1.27 -21.36
CA GLN A 24 -2.62 -2.65 -21.84
C GLN A 24 -1.98 -2.78 -23.23
N SER A 25 -2.21 -1.83 -24.15
CA SER A 25 -1.51 -1.83 -25.45
C SER A 25 0.01 -1.72 -25.28
N LEU A 26 0.49 -0.82 -24.41
CA LEU A 26 1.92 -0.66 -24.17
C LEU A 26 2.57 -1.93 -23.60
N LEU A 27 1.93 -2.58 -22.62
CA LEU A 27 2.42 -3.83 -22.03
C LEU A 27 2.41 -4.98 -23.06
N GLN A 28 1.35 -5.05 -23.88
CA GLN A 28 1.22 -6.04 -24.95
C GLN A 28 2.28 -5.84 -26.05
N ASP A 29 2.57 -4.59 -26.45
CA ASP A 29 3.61 -4.27 -27.44
C ASP A 29 5.00 -4.72 -26.97
N GLN A 30 5.22 -4.77 -25.66
CA GLN A 30 6.44 -5.30 -25.03
C GLN A 30 6.38 -6.82 -24.76
N ASN A 31 5.32 -7.51 -25.18
CA ASN A 31 5.06 -8.93 -24.91
C ASN A 31 5.09 -9.29 -23.42
N LEU A 32 4.66 -8.37 -22.54
CA LEU A 32 4.60 -8.60 -21.10
C LEU A 32 3.26 -9.23 -20.71
N SER A 33 3.31 -10.44 -20.18
CA SER A 33 2.15 -11.09 -19.52
C SER A 33 2.05 -10.76 -18.03
N GLU A 34 3.18 -10.40 -17.42
CA GLU A 34 3.30 -10.03 -16.01
C GLU A 34 4.34 -8.92 -15.82
N VAL A 35 4.22 -8.20 -14.71
CA VAL A 35 5.19 -7.20 -14.24
C VAL A 35 5.64 -7.54 -12.84
N HIS A 36 6.95 -7.46 -12.58
CA HIS A 36 7.52 -7.72 -11.26
C HIS A 36 7.69 -6.41 -10.51
N LEU A 37 6.88 -6.24 -9.48
CA LEU A 37 6.81 -5.02 -8.71
C LEU A 37 7.38 -5.24 -7.31
N LYS A 38 7.89 -4.16 -6.73
CA LYS A 38 8.44 -4.13 -5.38
C LYS A 38 7.89 -2.94 -4.62
N ARG A 39 7.77 -3.11 -3.31
CA ARG A 39 7.43 -2.06 -2.35
C ARG A 39 8.47 -2.07 -1.27
N MET A 40 9.26 -1.00 -1.17
CA MET A 40 10.21 -0.84 -0.08
C MET A 40 9.53 -0.16 1.13
N ILE A 41 9.82 -0.66 2.33
CA ILE A 41 9.20 -0.22 3.58
C ILE A 41 10.28 0.29 4.52
N ALA A 42 10.16 1.56 4.90
CA ALA A 42 11.02 2.17 5.90
C ALA A 42 10.79 1.53 7.27
N ASP A 43 11.89 1.23 7.95
CA ASP A 43 11.88 0.87 9.36
C ASP A 43 12.47 2.03 10.17
N LEU A 44 11.58 2.85 10.72
CA LEU A 44 11.94 4.00 11.54
C LEU A 44 12.24 3.51 12.96
N ARG A 45 13.45 2.97 13.18
CA ARG A 45 13.92 2.43 14.47
C ARG A 45 13.97 3.45 15.62
N ASP A 46 13.69 4.73 15.35
CA ASP A 46 13.94 5.85 16.25
C ASP A 46 12.81 6.20 17.22
N ARG A 47 11.73 5.41 17.30
CA ARG A 47 10.65 5.68 18.27
C ARG A 47 10.31 4.46 19.10
N PRO A 48 10.63 4.43 20.40
CA PRO A 48 10.08 3.43 21.30
C PRO A 48 8.55 3.59 21.31
N VAL A 49 7.87 2.61 20.74
CA VAL A 49 6.41 2.52 20.74
C VAL A 49 6.03 1.23 21.46
N SER A 50 4.96 1.26 22.24
CA SER A 50 4.42 0.09 22.96
C SER A 50 3.80 -0.98 22.04
N ARG A 51 3.97 -0.85 20.72
CA ARG A 51 3.39 -1.70 19.67
C ARG A 51 4.38 -1.79 18.51
N ASP A 52 4.36 -2.90 17.79
CA ASP A 52 5.16 -3.07 16.57
C ASP A 52 4.92 -1.89 15.59
N THR A 53 5.99 -1.41 14.97
CA THR A 53 5.91 -0.49 13.83
C THR A 53 5.27 -1.19 12.62
N TYR A 54 4.93 -0.42 11.57
CA TYR A 54 4.47 -0.98 10.29
C TYR A 54 5.46 -2.02 9.74
N ALA A 55 6.73 -1.65 9.67
CA ALA A 55 7.86 -2.50 9.33
C ALA A 55 7.93 -3.78 10.17
N GLN A 56 7.91 -3.65 11.50
CA GLN A 56 7.98 -4.79 12.42
C GLN A 56 6.78 -5.73 12.28
N THR A 57 5.59 -5.18 12.03
CA THR A 57 4.38 -5.97 11.81
C THR A 57 4.51 -6.81 10.54
N VAL A 58 4.96 -6.22 9.42
CA VAL A 58 5.20 -6.95 8.15
C VAL A 58 6.23 -8.06 8.33
N MET A 59 7.35 -7.77 9.00
CA MET A 59 8.36 -8.80 9.31
C MET A 59 7.80 -9.94 10.16
N ARG A 60 6.96 -9.61 11.15
CA ARG A 60 6.34 -10.61 12.02
C ARG A 60 5.26 -11.42 11.32
N LEU A 61 4.51 -10.83 10.39
CA LEU A 61 3.55 -11.56 9.54
C LEU A 61 4.26 -12.68 8.77
N LYS A 62 5.39 -12.38 8.12
CA LYS A 62 6.23 -13.38 7.44
C LYS A 62 6.58 -14.54 8.38
N ARG A 63 7.17 -14.22 9.53
CA ARG A 63 7.65 -15.24 10.47
C ARG A 63 6.52 -16.06 11.06
N ALA A 64 5.40 -15.41 11.36
CA ALA A 64 4.22 -16.08 11.87
C ALA A 64 3.65 -17.06 10.83
N ALA A 65 3.57 -16.64 9.56
CA ALA A 65 3.14 -17.52 8.48
C ALA A 65 4.07 -18.73 8.35
N GLN A 66 5.39 -18.51 8.28
CA GLN A 66 6.39 -19.59 8.21
C GLN A 66 6.32 -20.53 9.42
N ALA A 67 6.24 -20.01 10.64
CA ALA A 67 6.19 -20.80 11.87
C ALA A 67 4.89 -21.60 12.03
N THR A 68 3.80 -21.15 11.40
CA THR A 68 2.50 -21.82 11.43
C THR A 68 2.21 -22.66 10.19
N GLY A 69 3.11 -22.65 9.20
CA GLY A 69 2.96 -23.38 7.94
C GLY A 69 1.96 -22.75 6.97
N GLN A 70 1.67 -21.45 7.11
CA GLN A 70 0.85 -20.70 6.16
C GLN A 70 1.76 -20.18 5.03
N PRO A 71 1.38 -20.38 3.75
CA PRO A 71 2.21 -19.97 2.61
C PRO A 71 2.14 -18.44 2.37
N SER A 72 1.05 -17.80 2.78
CA SER A 72 0.77 -16.40 2.50
C SER A 72 0.30 -15.65 3.74
N VAL A 73 0.36 -14.32 3.66
CA VAL A 73 -0.22 -13.39 4.63
C VAL A 73 -1.21 -12.47 3.93
N GLN A 74 -2.25 -12.04 4.64
CA GLN A 74 -3.26 -11.16 4.08
C GLN A 74 -3.01 -9.70 4.47
N LEU A 75 -3.11 -8.80 3.49
CA LEU A 75 -2.86 -7.36 3.63
C LEU A 75 -3.99 -6.57 2.95
N GLU A 76 -4.45 -5.47 3.54
CA GLU A 76 -5.26 -4.51 2.79
C GLU A 76 -4.42 -3.80 1.73
N ILE A 77 -4.90 -3.75 0.49
CA ILE A 77 -4.13 -3.20 -0.63
C ILE A 77 -3.80 -1.70 -0.47
N ASP A 78 -4.67 -0.96 0.23
CA ASP A 78 -4.48 0.48 0.49
C ASP A 78 -3.16 0.79 1.23
N ILE A 79 -2.56 -0.21 1.89
CA ILE A 79 -1.32 -0.08 2.66
C ILE A 79 -0.08 -0.24 1.77
N ILE A 80 -0.23 -0.92 0.63
CA ILE A 80 0.85 -1.33 -0.28
C ILE A 80 0.68 -0.75 -1.69
N ASN A 81 -0.38 0.05 -1.92
CA ASN A 81 -0.62 0.78 -3.16
C ASN A 81 0.37 1.96 -3.31
N SER A 82 1.56 1.65 -3.82
CA SER A 82 2.55 2.56 -4.42
C SER A 82 3.75 1.68 -4.79
N TRP A 83 3.54 0.85 -5.81
CA TRP A 83 4.54 -0.11 -6.26
C TRP A 83 5.59 0.59 -7.12
N GLY A 84 6.82 0.09 -7.12
CA GLY A 84 7.86 0.47 -8.06
C GLY A 84 8.49 -0.76 -8.70
N ASP A 85 8.93 -0.66 -9.94
CA ASP A 85 9.75 -1.68 -10.60
C ASP A 85 11.21 -1.67 -10.08
N ASP A 86 11.71 -0.48 -9.73
CA ASP A 86 12.94 -0.27 -8.95
C ASP A 86 12.71 -0.36 -7.42
N GLY A 87 11.44 -0.40 -7.01
CA GLY A 87 10.96 -0.51 -5.64
C GLY A 87 10.62 0.82 -4.95
N GLY A 88 11.07 1.96 -5.47
CA GLY A 88 10.98 3.27 -4.81
C GLY A 88 11.71 3.28 -3.46
N TYR A 89 12.58 4.27 -3.19
CA TYR A 89 13.38 4.31 -1.95
C TYR A 89 14.20 3.02 -1.71
N PRO A 90 15.14 2.66 -2.62
CA PRO A 90 15.88 1.39 -2.58
C PRO A 90 16.74 1.18 -1.32
N HIS A 91 16.95 2.24 -0.53
CA HIS A 91 17.69 2.21 0.73
C HIS A 91 16.85 1.71 1.92
N TYR A 92 15.54 1.49 1.74
CA TYR A 92 14.71 0.95 2.80
C TYR A 92 14.94 -0.55 3.01
N PRO A 93 14.89 -1.04 4.25
CA PRO A 93 15.43 -2.36 4.60
C PRO A 93 14.47 -3.54 4.40
N ILE A 94 13.18 -3.27 4.22
CA ILE A 94 12.14 -4.29 4.07
C ILE A 94 11.54 -4.15 2.69
N MET A 95 11.38 -5.25 1.99
CA MET A 95 10.83 -5.30 0.63
C MET A 95 9.67 -6.29 0.59
N ILE A 96 8.59 -5.90 -0.06
CA ILE A 96 7.57 -6.82 -0.54
C ILE A 96 7.72 -6.87 -2.05
N ARG A 97 7.79 -8.06 -2.65
CA ARG A 97 7.75 -8.21 -4.12
C ARG A 97 6.46 -8.91 -4.55
N GLN A 98 6.03 -8.67 -5.78
CA GLN A 98 4.87 -9.35 -6.33
C GLN A 98 5.00 -9.45 -7.85
N SER A 99 4.68 -10.62 -8.40
CA SER A 99 4.38 -10.76 -9.82
C SER A 99 2.92 -10.41 -10.04
N VAL A 100 2.66 -9.35 -10.79
CA VAL A 100 1.33 -8.83 -11.07
C VAL A 100 1.00 -9.12 -12.54
N PRO A 101 -0.15 -9.73 -12.85
CA PRO A 101 -0.59 -9.88 -14.24
C PRO A 101 -0.64 -8.52 -14.93
N ALA A 102 -0.19 -8.44 -16.19
CA ALA A 102 -0.22 -7.18 -16.96
C ALA A 102 -1.65 -6.58 -17.01
N THR A 103 -2.67 -7.45 -17.05
CA THR A 103 -4.10 -7.08 -17.03
C THR A 103 -4.56 -6.42 -15.74
N ASP A 104 -3.76 -6.45 -14.69
CA ASP A 104 -4.06 -5.87 -13.40
C ASP A 104 -3.37 -4.52 -13.22
N VAL A 105 -2.54 -4.09 -14.19
CA VAL A 105 -1.92 -2.75 -14.16
C VAL A 105 -2.89 -1.71 -14.71
N LEU A 106 -3.22 -0.71 -13.89
CA LEU A 106 -4.05 0.43 -14.33
C LEU A 106 -3.25 1.45 -15.13
N TYR A 107 -2.10 1.87 -14.59
CA TYR A 107 -1.13 2.75 -15.25
C TYR A 107 0.23 2.67 -14.52
N PHE A 108 1.27 3.20 -15.17
CA PHE A 108 2.59 3.43 -14.55
C PHE A 108 3.08 4.84 -14.86
N SER A 109 4.04 5.35 -14.08
CA SER A 109 4.38 6.78 -14.11
C SER A 109 4.82 7.29 -15.48
N ASN A 110 5.51 6.45 -16.26
CA ASN A 110 6.15 6.84 -17.50
C ASN A 110 5.17 7.19 -18.63
N MET A 111 3.90 6.78 -18.52
CA MET A 111 2.86 7.12 -19.49
C MET A 111 2.06 8.38 -19.11
N ILE A 112 2.27 8.94 -17.93
CA ILE A 112 1.56 10.14 -17.48
C ILE A 112 2.49 11.35 -17.61
N ALA A 113 2.09 12.29 -18.46
CA ALA A 113 2.83 13.53 -18.63
C ALA A 113 2.89 14.35 -17.33
N ASN A 114 4.00 15.07 -17.15
CA ASN A 114 4.15 16.02 -16.05
C ASN A 114 3.08 17.11 -16.12
N ARG A 115 2.69 17.65 -14.96
CA ARG A 115 1.76 18.79 -14.88
C ARG A 115 2.38 20.05 -15.48
N ASP A 116 3.70 20.18 -15.37
CA ASP A 116 4.47 21.27 -15.94
C ASP A 116 5.94 20.83 -16.16
N ASN A 117 6.53 21.22 -17.28
CA ASN A 117 7.84 20.73 -17.74
C ASN A 117 9.03 21.58 -17.26
N SER A 118 8.82 22.67 -16.50
CA SER A 118 9.93 23.42 -15.90
C SER A 118 10.61 22.69 -14.71
N ILE A 119 11.85 23.08 -14.39
CA ILE A 119 12.91 22.29 -13.72
C ILE A 119 12.68 22.05 -12.20
N TYR A 120 11.55 22.46 -11.61
CA TYR A 120 11.35 22.39 -10.16
C TYR A 120 10.68 21.10 -9.68
N THR A 121 11.16 20.59 -8.54
CA THR A 121 10.61 19.46 -7.77
C THR A 121 9.13 19.71 -7.46
N HIS A 122 8.27 18.68 -7.59
CA HIS A 122 6.80 18.70 -7.41
C HIS A 122 5.91 18.94 -8.65
N ARG A 123 6.42 18.74 -9.87
CA ARG A 123 5.62 18.89 -11.11
C ARG A 123 5.18 17.59 -11.76
N ALA A 124 5.70 16.45 -11.33
CA ALA A 124 5.21 15.17 -11.80
C ALA A 124 3.71 15.02 -11.45
N ALA A 125 2.92 14.50 -12.39
CA ALA A 125 1.50 14.25 -12.15
C ALA A 125 1.28 13.08 -11.18
N VAL A 126 2.22 12.14 -11.22
CA VAL A 126 2.27 10.90 -10.44
C VAL A 126 3.70 10.73 -9.92
N GLU A 127 3.90 9.93 -8.87
CA GLU A 127 5.24 9.75 -8.32
C GLU A 127 6.15 9.04 -9.35
N PRO A 128 7.38 9.52 -9.61
CA PRO A 128 8.28 8.86 -10.54
C PRO A 128 8.57 7.41 -10.12
N GLY A 129 8.44 6.47 -11.05
CA GLY A 129 8.60 5.03 -10.81
C GLY A 129 7.34 4.34 -10.27
N GLU A 130 6.24 5.06 -10.04
CA GLU A 130 5.01 4.48 -9.48
C GLU A 130 4.25 3.62 -10.49
N TRP A 131 3.83 2.45 -10.04
CA TRP A 131 2.90 1.55 -10.69
C TRP A 131 1.61 1.46 -9.87
N VAL A 132 0.47 1.69 -10.52
CA VAL A 132 -0.85 1.54 -9.90
C VAL A 132 -1.50 0.27 -10.42
N VAL A 133 -1.84 -0.61 -9.47
CA VAL A 133 -2.40 -1.94 -9.73
C VAL A 133 -3.86 -1.97 -9.26
N LEU A 134 -4.70 -2.59 -10.07
CA LEU A 134 -6.10 -2.87 -9.78
C LEU A 134 -6.20 -4.01 -8.78
N ASN A 135 -6.86 -3.77 -7.65
CA ASN A 135 -7.29 -4.86 -6.79
C ASN A 135 -8.58 -5.48 -7.34
N ARG A 136 -8.52 -6.74 -7.75
CA ARG A 136 -9.72 -7.50 -8.15
C ARG A 136 -10.46 -8.14 -6.97
N SER A 137 -9.87 -8.10 -5.77
CA SER A 137 -10.51 -8.61 -4.56
C SER A 137 -11.63 -7.69 -4.09
N PRO A 138 -12.88 -8.19 -3.94
CA PRO A 138 -14.02 -7.38 -3.50
C PRO A 138 -13.90 -6.93 -2.04
N THR A 139 -13.02 -7.56 -1.25
CA THR A 139 -12.78 -7.21 0.15
C THR A 139 -11.67 -6.17 0.31
N GLY A 140 -10.96 -5.81 -0.77
CA GLY A 140 -9.79 -4.93 -0.69
C GLY A 140 -8.55 -5.62 -0.08
N VAL A 141 -8.63 -6.92 0.24
CA VAL A 141 -7.55 -7.72 0.82
C VAL A 141 -6.85 -8.50 -0.28
N ILE A 142 -5.52 -8.49 -0.27
CA ILE A 142 -4.69 -9.33 -1.13
C ILE A 142 -3.87 -10.31 -0.31
N GLU A 143 -3.41 -11.37 -0.96
CA GLU A 143 -2.50 -12.35 -0.39
C GLU A 143 -1.09 -12.11 -0.93
N ILE A 144 -0.11 -12.12 -0.03
CA ILE A 144 1.31 -12.02 -0.35
C ILE A 144 1.98 -13.29 0.16
N ASP A 145 2.76 -13.96 -0.70
CA ASP A 145 3.57 -15.11 -0.27
C ASP A 145 4.55 -14.66 0.82
N ALA A 146 4.65 -15.44 1.91
CA ALA A 146 5.54 -15.10 3.01
C ALA A 146 7.01 -14.98 2.56
N ASN A 147 7.41 -15.70 1.51
CA ASN A 147 8.75 -15.64 0.93
C ASN A 147 8.98 -14.40 0.06
N ASP A 148 7.93 -13.70 -0.33
CA ASP A 148 8.01 -12.44 -1.06
C ASP A 148 8.14 -11.22 -0.14
N ILE A 149 8.11 -11.44 1.18
CA ILE A 149 8.53 -10.47 2.19
C ILE A 149 10.00 -10.71 2.49
N LEU A 150 10.85 -9.73 2.18
CA LEU A 150 12.30 -9.83 2.21
C LEU A 150 12.89 -8.77 3.14
N PHE A 151 13.82 -9.18 4.00
CA PHE A 151 14.64 -8.35 4.87
C PHE A 151 15.82 -9.17 5.39
N ASP A 152 16.88 -8.50 5.84
CA ASP A 152 18.04 -9.19 6.41
C ASP A 152 17.73 -9.71 7.82
N GLU A 153 17.48 -11.01 7.94
CA GLU A 153 17.14 -11.68 9.20
C GLU A 153 18.32 -11.71 10.20
N SER A 154 19.55 -11.44 9.75
CA SER A 154 20.71 -11.30 10.64
C SER A 154 20.72 -9.96 11.37
N ILE A 155 20.22 -8.91 10.72
CA ILE A 155 20.06 -7.56 11.29
C ILE A 155 18.76 -7.48 12.08
N TYR A 156 17.69 -7.93 11.46
CA TYR A 156 16.35 -7.94 12.02
C TYR A 156 16.09 -9.29 12.63
N LYS A 157 16.55 -9.54 13.86
CA LYS A 157 16.25 -10.80 14.55
C LYS A 157 14.86 -10.77 15.18
N GLU A 158 14.23 -11.93 15.34
CA GLU A 158 13.00 -12.00 16.13
C GLU A 158 13.31 -11.84 17.61
N ILE A 159 12.38 -11.23 18.33
CA ILE A 159 12.47 -11.16 19.79
C ILE A 159 12.35 -12.60 20.33
N PRO A 160 13.26 -13.07 21.19
CA PRO A 160 13.14 -14.41 21.78
C PRO A 160 11.82 -14.58 22.54
N GLY A 161 11.25 -15.79 22.52
CA GLY A 161 10.07 -16.15 23.34
C GLY A 161 8.75 -16.31 22.58
N TRP A 162 8.72 -16.10 21.26
CA TRP A 162 7.56 -16.44 20.44
C TRP A 162 7.33 -17.95 20.41
N THR A 163 6.10 -18.37 20.66
CA THR A 163 5.65 -19.75 20.50
C THR A 163 4.79 -19.86 19.25
N LYS A 164 4.62 -21.07 18.71
CA LYS A 164 3.67 -21.33 17.61
C LYS A 164 2.28 -20.77 17.91
N ARG A 165 1.77 -21.01 19.13
CA ARG A 165 0.49 -20.46 19.60
C ARG A 165 0.49 -18.92 19.64
N GLY A 166 1.62 -18.31 20.00
CA GLY A 166 1.81 -16.86 19.92
C GLY A 166 1.65 -16.35 18.49
N TYR A 167 2.30 -17.01 17.52
CA TYR A 167 2.18 -16.67 16.10
C TYR A 167 0.77 -16.86 15.54
N GLU A 168 0.09 -17.96 15.89
CA GLU A 168 -1.31 -18.18 15.53
C GLU A 168 -2.21 -17.05 16.05
N GLN A 169 -2.01 -16.65 17.31
CA GLN A 169 -2.74 -15.53 17.90
C GLN A 169 -2.40 -14.20 17.22
N PHE A 170 -1.13 -13.98 16.85
CA PHE A 170 -0.72 -12.78 16.14
C PHE A 170 -1.38 -12.67 14.77
N LEU A 171 -1.36 -13.74 13.98
CA LEU A 171 -2.01 -13.81 12.67
C LEU A 171 -3.52 -13.56 12.81
N LYS A 172 -4.18 -14.16 13.80
CA LYS A 172 -5.60 -13.91 14.07
C LYS A 172 -5.92 -12.44 14.35
N LEU A 173 -4.99 -11.68 14.94
CA LEU A 173 -5.18 -10.27 15.28
C LEU A 173 -4.75 -9.31 14.16
N HIS A 174 -3.88 -9.73 13.25
CA HIS A 174 -3.24 -8.87 12.26
C HIS A 174 -3.41 -9.36 10.81
N SER A 175 -4.28 -10.33 10.56
CA SER A 175 -4.60 -10.84 9.21
C SER A 175 -6.12 -10.71 8.97
N PRO A 176 -6.57 -9.88 8.02
CA PRO A 176 -5.75 -9.03 7.16
C PRO A 176 -5.06 -7.92 7.94
N PHE A 177 -3.84 -7.58 7.54
CA PHE A 177 -3.13 -6.48 8.18
C PHE A 177 -3.74 -5.16 7.74
N GLN A 178 -4.20 -4.42 8.73
CA GLN A 178 -4.80 -3.10 8.56
C GLN A 178 -3.86 -2.05 9.18
N PHE A 179 -3.27 -1.19 8.36
CA PHE A 179 -2.50 -0.03 8.80
C PHE A 179 -3.31 1.25 8.55
N ARG A 180 -4.55 1.27 9.02
CA ARG A 180 -5.34 2.50 9.08
C ARG A 180 -5.14 3.11 10.45
N ARG A 181 -4.22 4.08 10.57
CA ARG A 181 -4.41 5.12 11.58
C ARG A 181 -5.37 6.11 10.96
N ALA A 182 -6.61 6.14 11.44
CA ALA A 182 -7.46 7.32 11.31
C ALA A 182 -6.76 8.46 12.07
N ALA A 183 -5.77 9.06 11.45
CA ALA A 183 -5.07 10.20 11.99
C ALA A 183 -5.84 11.44 11.54
N ARG A 184 -6.24 12.29 12.50
CA ARG A 184 -6.52 13.69 12.19
C ARG A 184 -5.24 14.23 11.53
N ILE A 185 -5.30 14.54 10.25
CA ILE A 185 -4.25 15.35 9.62
C ILE A 185 -4.29 16.66 10.40
N GLY A 186 -3.24 16.91 11.20
CA GLY A 186 -3.14 18.14 11.97
C GLY A 186 -3.31 19.32 11.03
N GLU A 187 -3.99 20.38 11.46
CA GLU A 187 -4.33 21.53 10.61
C GLU A 187 -3.09 22.14 9.92
N ARG A 188 -1.91 21.98 10.51
CA ARG A 188 -0.60 22.35 9.96
C ARG A 188 -0.18 21.57 8.69
N TYR A 189 -0.69 20.36 8.50
CA TYR A 189 -0.45 19.49 7.34
C TYR A 189 -1.71 19.32 6.46
N GLY A 190 -2.81 19.97 6.84
CA GLY A 190 -4.07 19.95 6.10
C GLY A 190 -4.00 20.85 4.88
N HIS A 191 -3.51 20.33 3.76
CA HIS A 191 -3.74 21.00 2.48
C HIS A 191 -5.24 20.90 2.15
N PRO A 192 -5.89 21.93 1.56
CA PRO A 192 -7.32 21.88 1.21
C PRO A 192 -7.71 20.71 0.28
N THR A 193 -6.74 20.08 -0.36
CA THR A 193 -6.90 18.90 -1.23
C THR A 193 -6.35 17.59 -0.63
N SER A 194 -5.73 17.63 0.55
CA SER A 194 -5.09 16.48 1.17
C SER A 194 -5.76 16.19 2.51
N GLY A 195 -6.69 15.23 2.50
CA GLY A 195 -7.22 14.65 3.73
C GLY A 195 -8.64 14.13 3.64
N TRP A 196 -8.87 12.98 4.27
CA TRP A 196 -10.20 12.50 4.56
C TRP A 196 -10.85 13.43 5.59
N ARG A 197 -11.79 14.28 5.14
CA ARG A 197 -12.69 14.94 6.09
C ARG A 197 -13.57 13.85 6.70
N LEU A 198 -13.36 13.55 7.99
CA LEU A 198 -14.21 12.61 8.72
C LEU A 198 -15.68 13.01 8.55
N THR A 199 -16.49 12.05 8.14
CA THR A 199 -17.95 12.20 8.13
C THR A 199 -18.45 12.47 9.55
N ALA A 200 -19.67 13.00 9.70
CA ALA A 200 -20.25 13.21 11.04
C ALA A 200 -20.21 11.93 11.90
N LYS A 201 -20.45 10.77 11.27
CA LYS A 201 -20.35 9.45 11.91
C LYS A 201 -18.91 9.10 12.30
N GLY A 202 -17.93 9.39 11.43
CA GLY A 202 -16.50 9.18 11.74
C GLY A 202 -16.02 10.03 12.92
N LYS A 203 -16.51 11.27 13.03
CA LYS A 203 -16.21 12.16 14.17
C LYS A 203 -16.79 11.65 15.49
N ILE A 204 -18.00 11.09 15.46
CA ILE A 204 -18.64 10.51 16.65
C ILE A 204 -17.89 9.25 17.11
N HIS A 205 -17.50 8.38 16.17
CA HIS A 205 -16.73 7.19 16.48
C HIS A 205 -15.38 7.52 17.12
N GLU A 206 -14.68 8.55 16.60
CA GLU A 206 -13.43 9.05 17.18
C GLU A 206 -13.64 9.62 18.59
N LEU A 207 -14.74 10.34 18.83
CA LEU A 207 -15.06 10.89 20.14
C LEU A 207 -15.26 9.78 21.18
N VAL A 208 -15.97 8.71 20.79
CA VAL A 208 -16.17 7.52 21.62
C VAL A 208 -14.83 6.84 21.91
N ASP A 209 -14.00 6.62 20.88
CA ASP A 209 -12.68 6.00 21.04
C ASP A 209 -11.71 6.80 21.94
N ARG A 210 -11.88 8.13 22.04
CA ARG A 210 -11.10 8.99 22.97
C ARG A 210 -11.59 8.94 24.41
N ILE A 211 -12.86 8.62 24.64
CA ILE A 211 -13.45 8.56 25.99
C ILE A 211 -13.14 7.21 26.65
N PHE A 212 -12.98 6.14 25.86
CA PHE A 212 -12.78 4.77 26.34
C PHE A 212 -11.31 4.28 26.23
N ARG A 213 -10.35 5.19 26.06
CA ARG A 213 -8.90 4.93 26.16
C ARG A 213 -8.29 5.72 27.31
#